data_AF-A0A8S2M6T7-F1
#
_entry.id   AF-A0A8S2M6T7-F1
#
_cell.length_a   1.000
_cell.length_b   1.000
_cell.length_c   1.000
_cell.angle_alpha   90.00
_cell.angle_beta   90.00
_cell.angle_gamma   90.00
#
_symmetry.space_group_name_H-M   'P 1'
#
loop_
_entity.id
_entity.type
_entity.pdbx_description
1 polymer ?
#
loop_
_entity_poly.entity_id
_entity_poly.type
_entity_poly.pdbx_seq_one_letter_code
_entity_poly.pdbx_strand_id
1 'polypeptide(L)'
;IIYLWEIHNRVNKRLHGDVTEDLQHPKIQFPPKSLCSNCHLTNKNGDSNFDESTTLKFLLRYYSKENIDLSLVENLTIIDDNKQNRIPRNEHQTLIDKYTMIEITNEPKKNVGFIRSLISIFQSFPWYFFILVLVIIFVRRGYYKGKRKRYTL
;
A
#
# COMPACT_ATOMS: atom_id res chain seq x y z
N ILE A 1 3.84 0.70 -0.16
CA ILE A 1 5.19 1.27 -0.38
C ILE A 1 5.52 1.30 -1.85
N ILE A 2 5.64 0.14 -2.52
CA ILE A 2 5.93 0.06 -3.97
C ILE A 2 4.97 0.89 -4.81
N TYR A 3 3.64 0.74 -4.64
CA TYR A 3 2.67 1.52 -5.40
C TYR A 3 2.93 3.04 -5.37
N LEU A 4 3.10 3.61 -4.17
CA LEU A 4 3.37 5.05 -4.04
C LEU A 4 4.70 5.42 -4.70
N TRP A 5 5.72 4.59 -4.52
CA TRP A 5 7.03 4.76 -5.15
C TRP A 5 6.94 4.74 -6.69
N GLU A 6 6.17 3.83 -7.28
CA GLU A 6 5.93 3.78 -8.74
C GLU A 6 5.21 5.04 -9.24
N ILE A 7 4.17 5.47 -8.51
CA ILE A 7 3.45 6.71 -8.84
C ILE A 7 4.38 7.92 -8.76
N HIS A 8 5.20 8.02 -7.72
CA HIS A 8 6.21 9.07 -7.59
C HIS A 8 7.20 9.06 -8.76
N ASN A 9 7.69 7.88 -9.15
CA ASN A 9 8.60 7.74 -10.29
C ASN A 9 7.94 8.09 -11.63
N ARG A 10 6.65 7.80 -11.80
CA ARG A 10 5.88 8.23 -12.96
C ARG A 10 5.76 9.76 -13.03
N VAL A 11 5.54 10.42 -11.88
CA VAL A 11 5.53 11.88 -11.79
C VAL A 11 6.92 12.45 -12.07
N ASN A 12 7.99 11.87 -11.51
CA ASN A 12 9.36 12.29 -11.80
C ASN A 12 9.69 12.20 -13.28
N LYS A 13 9.28 11.12 -13.97
CA LYS A 13 9.47 10.97 -15.42
C LYS A 13 8.77 12.08 -16.21
N ARG A 14 7.56 12.46 -15.79
CA ARG A 14 6.78 13.51 -16.45
C ARG A 14 7.38 14.91 -16.21
N LEU A 15 7.88 15.17 -15.02
CA LEU A 15 8.40 16.49 -14.61
C LEU A 15 9.88 16.71 -14.95
N HIS A 16 10.56 15.69 -15.49
CA HIS A 16 11.96 15.81 -15.90
C HIS A 16 12.12 16.88 -16.99
N GLY A 17 12.93 17.91 -16.73
CA GLY A 17 13.16 19.03 -17.63
C GLY A 17 12.00 20.05 -17.70
N ASP A 18 11.03 19.98 -16.78
CA ASP A 18 9.95 20.97 -16.69
C ASP A 18 10.49 22.35 -16.26
N VAL A 19 9.84 23.44 -16.67
CA VAL A 19 10.24 24.81 -16.30
C VAL A 19 10.16 25.08 -14.80
N THR A 20 9.37 24.29 -14.07
CA THR A 20 9.24 24.35 -12.62
C THR A 20 10.25 23.47 -11.88
N GLU A 21 11.10 22.74 -12.61
CA GLU A 21 12.12 21.86 -12.04
C GLU A 21 13.26 22.68 -11.41
N ASP A 22 13.65 22.31 -10.19
CA ASP A 22 14.85 22.86 -9.55
C ASP A 22 16.09 22.27 -10.21
N LEU A 23 16.93 23.14 -10.78
CA LEU A 23 18.19 22.77 -11.45
C LEU A 23 19.18 22.03 -10.55
N GLN A 24 19.15 22.27 -9.24
CA GLN A 24 20.00 21.55 -8.28
C GLN A 24 19.47 20.17 -7.94
N HIS A 25 18.17 19.92 -8.18
CA HIS A 25 17.47 18.69 -7.82
C HIS A 25 16.64 18.15 -8.99
N PRO A 26 17.29 17.77 -10.11
CA PRO A 26 16.59 17.25 -11.27
C PRO A 26 15.79 15.98 -10.92
N LYS A 27 14.59 15.88 -11.47
CA LYS A 27 13.69 14.73 -11.30
C LYS A 27 14.26 13.56 -12.06
N ILE A 28 14.73 12.55 -11.32
CA ILE A 28 15.23 11.30 -11.85
C ILE A 28 14.40 10.12 -11.34
N GLN A 29 14.55 8.97 -11.99
CA GLN A 29 14.00 7.73 -11.45
C GLN A 29 14.72 7.37 -10.15
N PHE A 30 13.95 7.20 -9.08
CA PHE A 30 14.45 6.90 -7.75
C PHE A 30 14.32 5.40 -7.45
N PRO A 31 15.28 4.76 -6.76
CA PRO A 31 16.60 5.31 -6.42
C PRO A 31 17.54 5.36 -7.63
N PRO A 32 18.45 6.37 -7.73
CA PRO A 32 19.56 6.32 -8.66
C PRO A 32 20.48 5.13 -8.36
N LYS A 33 21.23 4.69 -9.37
CA LYS A 33 22.22 3.61 -9.24
C LYS A 33 23.29 3.90 -8.18
N SER A 34 23.59 5.17 -7.91
CA SER A 34 24.52 5.59 -6.85
C SER A 34 24.00 5.28 -5.45
N LEU A 35 22.68 5.27 -5.23
CA LEU A 35 22.06 4.91 -3.96
C LEU A 35 21.72 3.43 -3.86
N CYS A 36 21.33 2.80 -4.97
CA CYS A 36 21.06 1.38 -5.01
C CYS A 36 21.36 0.80 -6.39
N SER A 37 22.57 0.26 -6.59
CA SER A 37 22.96 -0.40 -7.83
C SER A 37 22.13 -1.67 -8.08
N ASN A 38 21.89 -2.45 -7.02
CA ASN A 38 21.14 -3.72 -7.06
C ASN A 38 19.64 -3.56 -7.29
N CYS A 39 19.11 -2.33 -7.23
CA CYS A 39 17.71 -2.04 -7.53
C CYS A 39 17.44 -2.01 -9.05
N HIS A 40 18.49 -1.96 -9.89
CA HIS A 40 18.36 -1.84 -11.35
C HIS A 40 18.67 -3.18 -12.00
N LEU A 41 17.75 -3.66 -12.84
CA LEU A 41 17.94 -4.84 -13.67
C LEU A 41 18.79 -4.48 -14.89
N THR A 42 19.74 -5.35 -15.23
CA THR A 42 20.62 -5.20 -16.40
C THR A 42 19.87 -5.59 -17.67
N ASN A 43 18.99 -4.72 -18.17
CA ASN A 43 18.32 -4.93 -19.46
C ASN A 43 18.95 -4.06 -20.56
N LYS A 44 19.12 -4.65 -21.75
CA LYS A 44 19.80 -4.05 -22.92
C LYS A 44 18.96 -3.00 -23.68
N ASN A 45 17.74 -2.70 -23.21
CA ASN A 45 16.74 -1.96 -24.00
C ASN A 45 16.51 -0.51 -23.55
N GLY A 46 17.35 0.04 -22.66
CA GLY A 46 17.32 1.47 -22.29
C GLY A 46 16.21 1.88 -21.31
N ASP A 47 15.18 1.05 -21.11
CA ASP A 47 14.20 1.26 -20.04
C ASP A 47 14.76 0.85 -18.68
N SER A 48 14.68 1.75 -17.70
CA SER A 48 15.07 1.49 -16.30
C SER A 48 14.11 0.48 -15.67
N ASN A 49 14.45 -0.80 -15.80
CA ASN A 49 13.73 -1.87 -15.14
C ASN A 49 14.24 -1.99 -13.71
N PHE A 50 13.37 -1.75 -12.74
CA PHE A 50 13.69 -1.93 -11.33
C PHE A 50 13.41 -3.38 -10.89
N ASP A 51 14.27 -3.93 -10.04
CA ASP A 51 13.96 -5.13 -9.27
C ASP A 51 13.11 -4.71 -8.08
N GLU A 52 11.81 -5.04 -8.12
CA GLU A 52 10.84 -4.64 -7.10
C GLU A 52 11.20 -5.17 -5.70
N SER A 53 11.80 -6.37 -5.60
CA SER A 53 12.13 -6.99 -4.33
C SER A 53 13.30 -6.29 -3.65
N THR A 54 14.37 -6.02 -4.39
CA THR A 54 15.52 -5.26 -3.87
C THR A 54 15.16 -3.80 -3.62
N THR A 55 14.31 -3.22 -4.48
CA THR A 55 13.78 -1.87 -4.31
C THR A 55 12.94 -1.75 -3.05
N LEU A 56 12.04 -2.71 -2.76
CA LEU A 56 11.25 -2.70 -1.53
C LEU A 56 12.15 -2.73 -0.29
N LYS A 57 13.16 -3.61 -0.27
CA LYS A 57 14.13 -3.70 0.83
C LYS A 57 14.89 -2.38 1.01
N PHE A 58 15.30 -1.76 -0.09
CA PHE A 58 15.93 -0.45 -0.06
C PHE A 58 15.00 0.61 0.55
N LEU A 59 13.75 0.70 0.08
CA LEU A 59 12.79 1.71 0.56
C LEU A 59 12.47 1.55 2.05
N LEU A 60 12.33 0.31 2.53
CA LEU A 60 12.12 0.02 3.94
C LEU A 60 13.28 0.53 4.80
N ARG A 61 14.53 0.33 4.35
CA ARG A 61 15.73 0.83 5.04
C ARG A 61 15.90 2.34 4.91
N TYR A 62 15.66 2.89 3.72
CA TYR A 62 15.88 4.30 3.42
C TYR A 62 14.93 5.21 4.21
N TYR A 63 13.69 4.77 4.42
CA TYR A 63 12.68 5.47 5.21
C TYR A 63 12.53 4.88 6.62
N SER A 64 13.52 4.14 7.12
CA SER A 64 13.48 3.58 8.47
C SER A 64 13.85 4.63 9.51
N LYS A 65 13.45 4.37 10.76
CA LYS A 65 13.75 5.25 11.90
C LYS A 65 15.25 5.46 12.10
N GLU A 66 16.04 4.42 11.85
CA GLU A 66 17.50 4.44 11.99
C GLU A 66 18.18 5.34 10.94
N ASN A 67 17.49 5.69 9.85
CA ASN A 67 18.02 6.56 8.81
C ASN A 67 17.55 8.03 8.95
N ILE A 68 16.96 8.40 10.10
CA ILE A 68 16.57 9.78 10.42
C ILE A 68 17.74 10.51 11.07
N ASP A 69 18.19 11.61 10.47
CA ASP A 69 19.19 12.49 11.07
C ASP A 69 18.56 13.38 12.15
N LEU A 70 18.94 13.16 13.40
CA LEU A 70 18.48 13.92 14.57
C LEU A 70 19.51 14.94 15.07
N SER A 71 20.63 15.14 14.37
CA SER A 71 21.72 16.03 14.80
C SER A 71 21.26 17.47 15.07
N LEU A 72 20.30 17.98 14.27
CA LEU A 72 19.72 19.30 14.47
C LEU A 72 18.88 19.39 15.75
N VAL A 73 18.15 18.32 16.10
CA VAL A 73 17.36 18.25 17.33
C VAL A 73 18.30 18.14 18.53
N GLU A 74 19.34 17.33 18.43
CA GLU A 74 20.36 17.19 19.48
C GLU A 74 21.04 18.54 19.79
N ASN A 75 21.42 19.29 18.76
CA ASN A 75 22.01 20.63 18.93
C ASN A 75 21.05 21.62 19.62
N LEU A 76 19.75 21.56 19.29
CA LEU A 76 18.74 22.39 19.97
C LEU A 76 18.56 21.97 21.43
N THR A 77 18.58 20.67 21.74
CA THR A 77 18.51 20.20 23.13
C THR A 77 19.74 20.60 23.95
N ILE A 78 20.94 20.61 23.35
CA ILE A 78 22.16 21.07 24.03
C ILE A 78 22.10 22.58 24.36
N ILE A 79 21.49 23.38 23.47
CA ILE A 79 21.30 24.82 23.69
C ILE A 79 20.22 25.06 24.77
N ASP A 80 19.17 24.24 24.81
CA ASP A 80 18.10 24.33 25.82
C ASP A 80 18.55 23.80 27.20
N ASP A 81 19.41 22.78 27.24
CA ASP A 81 20.02 22.26 28.47
C ASP A 81 20.92 23.31 29.16
N ASN A 82 21.54 24.21 28.39
CA ASN A 82 22.27 25.38 28.93
C ASN A 82 21.32 26.45 29.52
N LYS A 83 20.01 26.36 29.26
CA LYS A 83 18.96 27.24 29.80
C LYS A 83 17.98 26.43 30.66
N GLN A 84 18.53 25.83 31.71
CA GLN A 84 17.90 25.01 32.76
C GLN A 84 16.36 25.04 32.85
N ASN A 85 15.72 24.01 32.27
CA ASN A 85 14.58 23.30 32.85
C ASN A 85 14.58 21.86 32.34
N ARG A 86 15.06 20.92 33.17
CA ARG A 86 15.19 19.50 32.80
C ARG A 86 13.83 18.86 32.58
N ILE A 87 13.45 18.64 31.32
CA ILE A 87 12.45 17.63 30.96
C ILE A 87 13.17 16.27 30.89
N PRO A 88 12.70 15.21 31.56
CA PRO A 88 13.41 13.93 31.62
C PRO A 88 13.61 13.32 30.23
N ARG A 89 14.83 12.85 29.93
CA ARG A 89 15.26 12.12 28.71
C ARG A 89 14.29 10.99 28.29
N ASN A 90 13.51 10.47 29.22
CA ASN A 90 12.51 9.42 29.03
C ASN A 90 11.31 9.88 28.17
N GLU A 91 10.97 11.17 28.19
CA GLU A 91 9.81 11.73 27.45
C GLU A 91 10.15 12.04 25.99
N HIS A 92 11.41 12.40 25.71
CA HIS A 92 11.90 12.60 24.34
C HIS A 92 11.94 11.29 23.54
N GLN A 93 12.36 10.19 24.18
CA GLN A 93 12.37 8.86 23.57
C GLN A 93 10.94 8.38 23.27
N THR A 94 9.99 8.59 24.19
CA THR A 94 8.59 8.20 23.99
C THR A 94 7.87 9.05 22.94
N LEU A 95 8.26 10.31 22.74
CA LEU A 95 7.73 11.16 21.67
C LEU A 95 8.24 10.72 20.30
N ILE A 96 9.54 10.46 20.16
CA ILE A 96 10.11 9.93 18.91
C ILE A 96 9.45 8.57 18.61
N ASP A 97 9.31 7.70 19.60
CA ASP A 97 8.60 6.42 19.49
C ASP A 97 7.09 6.58 19.24
N LYS A 98 6.48 7.74 19.53
CA LYS A 98 5.06 7.98 19.24
C LYS A 98 4.84 8.45 17.80
N TYR A 99 5.78 9.19 17.24
CA TYR A 99 5.66 9.81 15.91
C TYR A 99 6.41 9.07 14.79
N THR A 100 7.32 8.13 15.10
CA THR A 100 8.10 7.36 14.10
C THR A 100 7.60 5.93 13.87
N MET A 101 6.52 5.50 14.52
CA MET A 101 6.01 4.13 14.37
C MET A 101 5.15 4.00 13.10
N ILE A 102 5.80 3.72 11.98
CA ILE A 102 5.17 2.84 10.97
C ILE A 102 5.60 1.43 11.37
N GLU A 103 4.74 0.72 12.10
CA GLU A 103 4.96 -0.67 12.45
C GLU A 103 4.76 -1.54 11.18
N ILE A 104 5.78 -1.58 10.32
CA ILE A 104 5.83 -2.52 9.20
C ILE A 104 6.26 -3.86 9.78
N THR A 105 5.31 -4.58 10.36
CA THR A 105 5.54 -5.97 10.73
C THR A 105 5.82 -6.75 9.44
N ASN A 106 6.99 -7.42 9.39
CA ASN A 106 7.33 -8.39 8.33
C ASN A 106 6.52 -9.69 8.44
N GLU A 107 5.54 -9.74 9.34
CA GLU A 107 4.58 -10.82 9.43
C GLU A 107 3.70 -10.80 8.17
N PRO A 108 3.64 -11.89 7.39
CA PRO A 108 2.59 -12.00 6.39
C PRO A 108 1.28 -11.91 7.16
N LYS A 109 0.55 -10.79 7.05
CA LYS A 109 -0.84 -10.71 7.52
C LYS A 109 -1.62 -11.75 6.74
N LYS A 110 -1.67 -12.97 7.28
CA LYS A 110 -2.58 -14.00 6.83
C LYS A 110 -3.94 -13.39 7.08
N ASN A 111 -4.58 -12.91 6.02
CA ASN A 111 -5.91 -12.33 6.03
C ASN A 111 -6.96 -13.42 6.24
N VAL A 112 -6.81 -14.19 7.33
CA VAL A 112 -7.72 -15.26 7.73
C VAL A 112 -9.07 -14.66 8.16
N GLY A 113 -9.10 -13.41 8.60
CA GLY A 113 -10.33 -12.69 8.96
C GLY A 113 -11.20 -12.29 7.76
N PHE A 114 -10.60 -11.81 6.66
CA PHE A 114 -11.34 -11.38 5.47
C PHE A 114 -11.99 -12.58 4.75
N ILE A 115 -11.28 -13.71 4.67
CA ILE A 115 -11.80 -14.93 4.05
C ILE A 115 -12.88 -15.60 4.92
N ARG A 116 -12.73 -15.60 6.25
CA ARG A 116 -13.77 -16.11 7.17
C ARG A 116 -15.07 -15.30 7.11
N SER A 117 -15.00 -13.98 6.94
CA SER A 117 -16.18 -13.11 6.83
C SER A 117 -16.93 -13.25 5.50
N LEU A 118 -16.24 -13.59 4.41
CA LEU A 118 -16.89 -13.83 3.13
C LEU A 118 -17.57 -15.21 3.12
N ILE A 119 -16.92 -16.24 3.66
CA ILE A 119 -17.47 -17.59 3.75
C ILE A 119 -18.74 -17.65 4.62
N SER A 120 -18.82 -16.86 5.70
CA SER A 120 -20.03 -16.82 6.56
C SER A 120 -21.24 -16.16 5.89
N ILE A 121 -21.03 -15.22 4.96
CA ILE A 121 -22.10 -14.63 4.14
C ILE A 121 -22.59 -15.67 3.11
N PHE A 122 -21.69 -16.47 2.54
CA PHE A 122 -22.05 -17.53 1.59
C PHE A 122 -22.70 -18.77 2.23
N GLN A 123 -22.64 -18.94 3.55
CA GLN A 123 -23.22 -20.11 4.23
C GLN A 123 -24.73 -19.94 4.54
N SER A 124 -25.23 -18.70 4.57
CA SER A 124 -26.65 -18.39 4.88
C SER A 124 -27.48 -18.01 3.64
N PHE A 125 -26.83 -17.74 2.51
CA PHE A 125 -27.47 -17.41 1.23
C PHE A 125 -27.77 -18.54 0.22
N PRO A 126 -27.29 -19.81 0.36
CA PRO A 126 -27.61 -20.83 -0.64
C PRO A 126 -29.10 -21.19 -0.67
N TRP A 127 -29.77 -21.16 0.48
CA TRP A 127 -31.17 -21.58 0.58
C TRP A 127 -32.14 -20.55 0.00
N TYR A 128 -31.89 -19.25 0.18
CA TYR A 128 -32.72 -18.21 -0.44
C TYR A 128 -32.59 -18.20 -1.96
N PHE A 129 -31.37 -18.43 -2.49
CA PHE A 129 -31.16 -18.59 -3.92
C PHE A 129 -31.86 -19.85 -4.46
N PHE A 130 -31.75 -20.97 -3.74
CA PHE A 130 -32.43 -22.22 -4.12
C PHE A 130 -33.96 -22.07 -4.10
N ILE A 131 -34.52 -21.44 -3.07
CA ILE A 131 -35.95 -21.13 -2.97
C ILE A 131 -36.38 -20.20 -4.12
N LEU A 132 -35.62 -19.15 -4.42
CA LEU A 132 -35.92 -18.24 -5.53
C LEU A 132 -35.94 -18.98 -6.88
N VAL A 133 -34.95 -19.85 -7.14
CA VAL A 133 -34.90 -20.67 -8.35
C VAL A 133 -36.09 -21.63 -8.43
N LEU A 134 -36.48 -22.27 -7.32
CA LEU A 134 -37.67 -23.13 -7.27
C LEU A 134 -38.96 -22.36 -7.53
N VAL A 135 -39.12 -21.15 -6.98
CA VAL A 135 -40.27 -20.28 -7.23
C VAL A 135 -40.32 -19.88 -8.71
N ILE A 136 -39.19 -19.48 -9.30
CA ILE A 136 -39.11 -19.15 -10.74
C ILE A 136 -39.48 -20.37 -11.59
N ILE A 137 -38.95 -21.56 -11.27
CA ILE A 137 -39.29 -22.80 -12.00
C ILE A 137 -40.79 -23.12 -11.87
N PHE A 138 -41.39 -22.95 -10.69
CA PHE A 138 -42.80 -23.23 -10.45
C PHE A 138 -43.71 -22.23 -11.19
N VAL A 139 -43.43 -20.94 -11.11
CA VAL A 139 -44.14 -19.89 -11.86
C VAL A 139 -44.01 -20.12 -13.36
N ARG A 140 -42.79 -20.43 -13.84
CA ARG A 140 -42.53 -20.72 -15.25
C ARG A 140 -43.28 -21.97 -15.69
N ARG A 141 -43.23 -23.06 -14.93
CA ARG A 141 -44.03 -24.28 -15.19
C ARG A 141 -45.53 -23.98 -15.21
N GLY A 142 -46.06 -23.21 -14.26
CA GLY A 142 -47.46 -22.80 -14.22
C GLY A 142 -47.88 -21.99 -15.45
N TYR A 143 -47.07 -20.98 -15.80
CA TYR A 143 -47.25 -20.14 -16.97
C TYR A 143 -47.27 -20.95 -18.28
N TYR A 144 -46.29 -21.85 -18.48
CA TYR A 144 -46.22 -22.69 -19.67
C TYR A 144 -47.28 -23.82 -19.68
N LYS A 145 -47.71 -24.34 -18.53
CA LYS A 145 -48.79 -25.33 -18.44
C LYS A 145 -50.15 -24.70 -18.77
N GLY A 146 -50.37 -23.44 -18.39
CA GLY A 146 -51.53 -22.65 -18.81
C GLY A 146 -51.51 -22.29 -20.30
N LYS A 147 -50.33 -21.97 -20.85
CA LYS A 147 -50.17 -21.71 -22.28
C LYS A 147 -50.35 -22.98 -23.14
N ARG A 148 -49.86 -24.15 -22.70
CA ARG A 148 -50.04 -25.44 -23.40
C ARG A 148 -51.52 -25.86 -23.49
N LYS A 149 -52.32 -25.62 -22.45
CA LYS A 149 -53.77 -25.88 -22.46
C LYS A 149 -54.56 -24.98 -23.43
N ARG A 150 -54.04 -23.79 -23.79
CA ARG A 150 -54.69 -22.87 -24.76
C ARG A 150 -54.46 -23.25 -26.22
N TYR A 151 -53.51 -24.14 -26.53
CA TYR A 151 -53.22 -24.59 -27.90
C TYR A 151 -53.69 -26.05 -28.17
N THR A 152 -54.37 -26.68 -27.21
CA THR A 152 -54.91 -28.04 -27.33
C THR A 152 -56.44 -28.09 -27.16
N LEU A 153 -57.12 -26.98 -27.44
CA LEU A 153 -58.58 -26.85 -27.58
C LEU A 153 -58.87 -26.32 -28.98
#